data_AF-A0A940SWT0-F1
#
_entry.id   AF-A0A940SWT0-F1
#
_cell.length_a   1.000
_cell.length_b   1.000
_cell.length_c   1.000
_cell.angle_alpha   90.00
_cell.angle_beta   90.00
_cell.angle_gamma   90.00
#
_symmetry.space_group_name_H-M   'P 1'
#
loop_
_entity.id
_entity.type
_entity.pdbx_description
1 polymer ?
#
loop_
_entity_poly.entity_id
_entity_poly.type
_entity_poly.pdbx_seq_one_letter_code
_entity_poly.pdbx_strand_id
1 'polypeptide(L)'
;MNWDQRGSGKSYSPLIPSDSMTVDQLISDAHDLTQHLLRVLGKHKLYIMGHSMGALLGMLYVHRYPKFVKSYVGVNQPVNRKAEEEMSYAFIMQMTKDKGLVKAVQDLERIGSPEGSYRSLDDLVVQRTWLTKLGGGD
;
A
#
# COMPACT_ATOMS: atom_id res chain seq x y z
N MET A 1 -5.20 -6.50 17.93
CA MET A 1 -3.74 -6.72 18.13
C MET A 1 -3.05 -6.31 16.86
N ASN A 2 -1.93 -5.61 16.96
CA ASN A 2 -1.16 -5.15 15.80
C ASN A 2 0.16 -5.90 15.74
N TRP A 3 0.65 -6.16 14.53
CA TRP A 3 1.90 -6.87 14.29
C TRP A 3 2.98 -5.88 13.82
N ASP A 4 4.05 -5.75 14.59
CA ASP A 4 5.28 -5.12 14.12
C ASP A 4 5.99 -6.11 13.20
N GLN A 5 6.03 -5.84 11.91
CA GLN A 5 6.68 -6.70 10.92
C GLN A 5 8.17 -6.82 11.21
N ARG A 6 8.82 -7.92 10.76
CA ARG A 6 10.27 -8.07 10.90
C ARG A 6 11.01 -6.82 10.41
N GLY A 7 12.04 -6.42 11.13
CA GLY A 7 12.80 -5.21 10.79
C GLY A 7 12.09 -3.89 11.09
N SER A 8 10.93 -3.92 11.77
CA SER A 8 10.20 -2.71 12.17
C SER A 8 9.86 -2.72 13.66
N GLY A 9 9.73 -1.53 14.25
CA GLY A 9 9.27 -1.36 15.62
C GLY A 9 10.00 -2.26 16.62
N LYS A 10 9.24 -3.02 17.42
CA LYS A 10 9.78 -3.96 18.41
C LYS A 10 10.32 -5.27 17.80
N SER A 11 10.10 -5.49 16.52
CA SER A 11 10.62 -6.63 15.76
C SER A 11 11.84 -6.26 14.91
N TYR A 12 12.44 -5.08 15.16
CA TYR A 12 13.72 -4.69 14.58
C TYR A 12 14.89 -5.35 15.32
N SER A 13 15.87 -5.80 14.54
CA SER A 13 17.20 -6.15 15.03
C SER A 13 18.21 -5.89 13.91
N PRO A 14 19.39 -5.32 14.21
CA PRO A 14 20.43 -5.09 13.22
C PRO A 14 21.03 -6.40 12.67
N LEU A 15 20.74 -7.52 13.32
CA LEU A 15 21.20 -8.85 12.92
C LEU A 15 20.27 -9.51 11.88
N ILE A 16 19.13 -8.89 11.56
CA ILE A 16 18.22 -9.47 10.57
C ILE A 16 18.85 -9.31 9.18
N PRO A 17 19.07 -10.41 8.44
CA PRO A 17 19.60 -10.36 7.10
C PRO A 17 18.69 -9.57 6.16
N SER A 18 19.25 -8.67 5.36
CA SER A 18 18.49 -7.84 4.41
C SER A 18 17.82 -8.66 3.32
N ASP A 19 18.44 -9.76 2.89
CA ASP A 19 17.89 -10.72 1.94
C ASP A 19 16.67 -11.50 2.48
N SER A 20 16.45 -11.48 3.80
CA SER A 20 15.23 -12.04 4.41
C SER A 20 14.02 -11.11 4.32
N MET A 21 14.17 -9.87 3.83
CA MET A 21 13.08 -8.90 3.66
C MET A 21 12.28 -9.17 2.38
N THR A 22 11.75 -10.39 2.27
CA THR A 22 10.94 -10.82 1.12
C THR A 22 9.47 -10.95 1.49
N VAL A 23 8.59 -10.83 0.49
CA VAL A 23 7.15 -11.03 0.66
C VAL A 23 6.84 -12.42 1.21
N ASP A 24 7.51 -13.46 0.71
CA ASP A 24 7.29 -14.83 1.20
C ASP A 24 7.68 -14.99 2.66
N GLN A 25 8.79 -14.38 3.09
CA GLN A 25 9.19 -14.42 4.49
C GLN A 25 8.19 -13.66 5.39
N LEU A 26 7.71 -12.50 4.95
CA LEU A 26 6.67 -11.74 5.67
C LEU A 26 5.36 -12.54 5.81
N ILE A 27 4.97 -13.27 4.76
CA ILE A 27 3.80 -14.16 4.82
C ILE A 27 4.04 -15.33 5.80
N SER A 28 5.25 -15.88 5.85
CA SER A 28 5.62 -16.92 6.81
C SER A 28 5.56 -16.41 8.25
N ASP A 29 6.06 -15.21 8.53
CA ASP A 29 6.00 -14.62 9.86
C ASP A 29 4.55 -14.38 10.31
N ALA A 30 3.72 -13.88 9.41
CA ALA A 30 2.29 -13.71 9.64
C ALA A 30 1.63 -15.07 9.94
N HIS A 31 2.10 -16.14 9.31
CA HIS A 31 1.65 -17.51 9.58
C HIS A 31 2.01 -17.97 10.98
N ASP A 32 3.26 -17.82 11.38
CA ASP A 32 3.73 -18.22 12.70
C ASP A 32 3.03 -17.44 13.81
N LEU A 33 2.86 -16.12 13.63
CA LEU A 33 2.10 -15.29 14.54
C LEU A 33 0.64 -15.75 14.60
N THR A 34 -0.02 -15.95 13.46
CA THR A 34 -1.41 -16.44 13.42
C THR A 34 -1.55 -17.76 14.16
N GLN A 35 -0.63 -18.69 13.96
CA GLN A 35 -0.66 -19.99 14.63
C GLN A 35 -0.47 -19.86 16.14
N HIS A 36 0.45 -18.99 16.58
CA HIS A 36 0.63 -18.67 17.99
C HIS A 36 -0.66 -18.08 18.58
N LEU A 37 -1.26 -17.10 17.91
CA LEU A 37 -2.49 -16.44 18.35
C LEU A 37 -3.69 -17.38 18.44
N LEU A 38 -3.87 -18.26 17.46
CA LEU A 38 -4.93 -19.28 17.49
C LEU A 38 -4.81 -20.19 18.72
N ARG A 39 -3.58 -20.60 19.07
CA ARG A 39 -3.32 -21.43 20.27
C ARG A 39 -3.64 -20.69 21.56
N VAL A 40 -3.09 -19.49 21.75
CA VAL A 40 -3.27 -18.74 23.02
C VAL A 40 -4.70 -18.23 23.21
N LEU A 41 -5.43 -17.96 22.12
CA LEU A 41 -6.82 -17.51 22.16
C LEU A 41 -7.83 -18.68 22.14
N GLY A 42 -7.38 -19.92 21.94
CA GLY A 42 -8.25 -21.10 21.80
C GLY A 42 -9.23 -20.97 20.62
N LYS A 43 -8.78 -20.41 19.49
CA LYS A 43 -9.60 -20.23 18.28
C LYS A 43 -9.07 -21.07 17.13
N HIS A 44 -9.93 -21.38 16.17
CA HIS A 44 -9.55 -22.08 14.93
C HIS A 44 -9.28 -21.14 13.75
N LYS A 45 -9.84 -19.93 13.79
CA LYS A 45 -9.69 -18.90 12.76
C LYS A 45 -9.60 -17.49 13.36
N LEU A 46 -8.91 -16.57 12.67
CA LEU A 46 -8.82 -15.15 13.02
C LEU A 46 -9.49 -14.26 11.98
N TYR A 47 -9.87 -13.05 12.38
CA TYR A 47 -10.13 -11.95 11.45
C TYR A 47 -8.80 -11.27 11.14
N ILE A 48 -8.52 -11.02 9.86
CA ILE A 48 -7.30 -10.31 9.43
C ILE A 48 -7.71 -8.98 8.84
N MET A 49 -7.04 -7.92 9.26
CA MET A 49 -7.15 -6.60 8.67
C MET A 49 -5.76 -6.17 8.19
N GLY A 50 -5.69 -5.65 6.98
CA GLY A 50 -4.47 -5.06 6.45
C GLY A 50 -4.75 -3.65 5.92
N HIS A 51 -3.82 -2.73 6.17
CA HIS A 51 -3.84 -1.37 5.64
C HIS A 51 -2.64 -1.15 4.72
N SER A 52 -2.84 -0.51 3.57
CA SER A 52 -1.76 -0.19 2.62
C SER A 52 -0.97 -1.45 2.22
N MET A 53 0.36 -1.46 2.33
CA MET A 53 1.19 -2.64 2.08
C MET A 53 0.78 -3.85 2.95
N GLY A 54 0.29 -3.61 4.17
CA GLY A 54 -0.27 -4.65 5.03
C GLY A 54 -1.53 -5.30 4.45
N ALA A 55 -2.30 -4.57 3.64
CA ALA A 55 -3.44 -5.13 2.92
C ALA A 55 -2.97 -6.14 1.85
N LEU A 56 -1.94 -5.80 1.06
CA LEU A 56 -1.34 -6.73 0.10
C LEU A 56 -0.83 -7.99 0.80
N LEU A 57 -0.08 -7.86 1.89
CA LEU A 57 0.40 -9.00 2.67
C LEU A 57 -0.75 -9.84 3.23
N GLY A 58 -1.79 -9.20 3.78
CA GLY A 58 -2.96 -9.89 4.31
C GLY A 58 -3.74 -10.66 3.23
N MET A 59 -3.88 -10.08 2.04
CA MET A 59 -4.54 -10.73 0.90
C MET A 59 -3.76 -11.98 0.45
N LEU A 60 -2.43 -11.85 0.28
CA LEU A 60 -1.57 -12.98 -0.08
C LEU A 60 -1.58 -14.08 1.00
N TYR A 61 -1.59 -13.68 2.28
CA TYR A 61 -1.71 -14.62 3.39
C TYR A 61 -3.02 -15.41 3.34
N VAL A 62 -4.15 -14.73 3.15
CA VAL A 62 -5.48 -15.37 3.05
C VAL A 62 -5.54 -16.32 1.88
N HIS A 63 -4.94 -15.94 0.75
CA HIS A 63 -4.84 -16.80 -0.43
C HIS A 63 -4.07 -18.09 -0.13
N ARG A 64 -2.93 -18.00 0.59
CA ARG A 64 -2.08 -19.15 0.91
C ARG A 64 -2.61 -20.01 2.06
N TYR A 65 -3.29 -19.40 3.03
CA TYR A 65 -3.73 -20.07 4.26
C TYR A 65 -5.20 -19.81 4.65
N PRO A 66 -6.17 -20.04 3.74
CA PRO A 66 -7.58 -19.68 3.97
C PRO A 66 -8.22 -20.42 5.16
N LYS A 67 -7.66 -21.58 5.55
CA LYS A 67 -8.17 -22.39 6.66
C LYS A 67 -8.03 -21.72 8.04
N PHE A 68 -7.15 -20.73 8.18
CA PHE A 68 -6.93 -20.02 9.45
C PHE A 68 -7.61 -18.66 9.51
N VAL A 69 -8.28 -18.23 8.43
CA VAL A 69 -8.90 -16.92 8.34
C VAL A 69 -10.41 -17.04 8.27
N LYS A 70 -11.09 -16.31 9.15
CA LYS A 70 -12.54 -16.23 9.22
C LYS A 70 -13.08 -15.18 8.25
N SER A 71 -12.43 -14.03 8.18
CA SER A 71 -12.69 -12.97 7.21
C SER A 71 -11.46 -12.06 7.08
N TYR A 72 -11.36 -11.37 5.95
CA TYR A 72 -10.29 -10.43 5.63
C TYR A 72 -10.87 -9.04 5.32
N VAL A 73 -10.23 -8.00 5.85
CA VAL A 73 -10.56 -6.60 5.61
C VAL A 73 -9.31 -5.89 5.08
N GLY A 74 -9.33 -5.52 3.79
CA GLY A 74 -8.29 -4.70 3.18
C GLY A 74 -8.70 -3.22 3.18
N VAL A 75 -7.81 -2.35 3.66
CA VAL A 75 -8.01 -0.89 3.66
C VAL A 75 -6.90 -0.24 2.85
N ASN A 76 -7.26 0.65 1.91
CA ASN A 76 -6.32 1.30 1.00
C ASN A 76 -5.37 0.29 0.33
N GLN A 77 -5.92 -0.84 -0.10
CA GLN A 77 -5.13 -1.92 -0.68
C GLN A 77 -4.56 -1.49 -2.04
N PRO A 78 -3.23 -1.54 -2.25
CA PRO A 78 -2.68 -1.35 -3.58
C PRO A 78 -3.06 -2.55 -4.44
N VAL A 79 -3.75 -2.32 -5.55
CA VAL A 79 -4.18 -3.38 -6.48
C VAL A 79 -3.46 -3.25 -7.80
N ASN A 80 -3.37 -2.03 -8.33
CA ASN A 80 -2.65 -1.76 -9.56
C ASN A 80 -2.06 -0.34 -9.50
N ARG A 81 -0.86 -0.26 -8.93
CA ARG A 81 -0.13 1.01 -8.74
C ARG A 81 -0.02 1.82 -10.04
N LYS A 82 0.28 1.15 -11.16
CA LYS A 82 0.40 1.79 -12.46
C LYS A 82 -0.92 2.45 -12.86
N ALA A 83 -2.01 1.69 -12.84
CA ALA A 83 -3.33 2.22 -13.16
C ALA A 83 -3.79 3.31 -12.18
N GLU A 84 -3.48 3.18 -10.90
CA GLU A 84 -3.76 4.18 -9.86
C GLU A 84 -3.07 5.52 -10.18
N GLU A 85 -1.80 5.52 -10.55
CA GLU A 85 -1.07 6.74 -10.90
C GLU A 85 -1.59 7.38 -12.20
N GLU A 86 -1.91 6.58 -13.23
CA GLU A 86 -2.54 7.10 -14.47
C GLU A 86 -3.88 7.77 -14.18
N MET A 87 -4.74 7.10 -13.41
CA MET A 87 -6.05 7.65 -13.05
C MET A 87 -5.92 8.91 -12.21
N SER A 88 -4.98 8.94 -11.25
CA SER A 88 -4.71 10.11 -10.43
C SER A 88 -4.24 11.30 -11.26
N TYR A 89 -3.33 11.09 -12.22
CA TYR A 89 -2.88 12.13 -13.15
C TYR A 89 -4.01 12.63 -14.04
N ALA A 90 -4.79 11.72 -14.65
CA ALA A 90 -5.90 12.08 -15.52
C ALA A 90 -6.97 12.89 -14.77
N PHE A 91 -7.29 12.50 -13.54
CA PHE A 91 -8.26 13.17 -12.67
C PHE A 91 -7.87 14.63 -12.39
N ILE A 92 -6.64 14.89 -11.97
CA ILE A 92 -6.19 16.25 -11.68
C ILE A 92 -6.00 17.07 -12.96
N MET A 93 -5.58 16.46 -14.08
CA MET A 93 -5.49 17.14 -15.36
C MET A 93 -6.87 17.63 -15.80
N GLN A 94 -7.91 16.80 -15.67
CA GLN A 94 -9.27 17.20 -15.98
C GLN A 94 -9.75 18.31 -15.04
N MET A 95 -9.59 18.12 -13.73
CA MET A 95 -10.07 19.11 -12.75
C MET A 95 -9.38 20.47 -12.87
N THR A 96 -8.07 20.48 -13.16
CA THR A 96 -7.32 21.73 -13.36
C THR A 96 -7.77 22.47 -14.61
N LYS A 97 -8.09 21.75 -15.70
CA LYS A 97 -8.71 22.33 -16.90
C LYS A 97 -10.10 22.89 -16.61
N ASP A 98 -10.95 22.14 -15.93
CA ASP A 98 -12.33 22.56 -15.59
C ASP A 98 -12.35 23.82 -14.70
N LYS A 99 -11.38 23.94 -13.79
CA LYS A 99 -11.23 25.10 -12.89
C LYS A 99 -10.42 26.26 -13.50
N GLY A 100 -9.92 26.12 -14.73
CA GLY A 100 -9.12 27.16 -15.39
C GLY A 100 -7.77 27.45 -14.72
N LEU A 101 -7.17 26.45 -14.05
CA LEU A 101 -5.92 26.60 -13.31
C LEU A 101 -4.72 26.50 -14.26
N VAL A 102 -4.44 27.58 -14.99
CA VAL A 102 -3.41 27.64 -16.06
C VAL A 102 -2.05 27.12 -15.60
N LYS A 103 -1.56 27.56 -14.43
CA LYS A 103 -0.28 27.10 -13.89
C LYS A 103 -0.26 25.59 -13.65
N ALA A 104 -1.35 25.04 -13.13
CA ALA A 104 -1.45 23.63 -12.82
C ALA A 104 -1.44 22.77 -14.09
N VAL A 105 -2.15 23.21 -15.14
CA VAL A 105 -2.14 22.54 -16.44
C VAL A 105 -0.71 22.51 -17.02
N GLN A 106 -0.01 23.65 -17.00
CA GLN A 106 1.38 23.73 -17.48
C GLN A 106 2.34 22.84 -16.70
N ASP A 107 2.22 22.83 -15.36
CA ASP A 107 3.02 21.97 -14.51
C ASP A 107 2.77 20.48 -14.81
N LEU A 108 1.50 20.10 -15.00
CA LEU A 108 1.11 18.72 -15.30
C LEU A 108 1.56 18.29 -16.70
N GLU A 109 1.37 19.12 -17.72
CA GLU A 109 1.87 18.84 -19.08
C GLU A 109 3.39 18.68 -19.12
N ARG A 110 4.13 19.45 -18.32
CA ARG A 110 5.59 19.35 -18.21
C ARG A 110 6.03 18.03 -17.61
N ILE A 111 5.37 17.56 -16.55
CA ILE A 111 5.72 16.27 -15.93
C ILE A 111 5.25 15.08 -16.77
N GLY A 112 4.18 15.27 -17.54
CA GLY A 112 3.57 14.23 -18.38
C GLY A 112 2.86 13.14 -17.59
N SER A 113 2.18 12.25 -18.31
CA SER A 113 1.60 11.05 -17.70
C SER A 113 2.70 10.16 -17.12
N PRO A 114 2.48 9.48 -15.99
CA PRO A 114 3.52 8.66 -15.37
C PRO A 114 3.89 7.41 -16.19
N GLU A 115 3.08 6.94 -17.14
CA GLU A 115 3.27 5.66 -17.85
C GLU A 115 3.54 4.47 -16.89
N GLY A 116 2.96 4.54 -15.70
CA GLY A 116 3.14 3.64 -14.56
C GLY A 116 4.00 4.15 -13.42
N SER A 117 4.94 5.07 -13.66
CA SER A 117 5.70 5.74 -12.61
C SER A 117 6.32 7.04 -13.10
N TYR A 118 6.23 8.11 -12.30
CA TYR A 118 6.89 9.37 -12.62
C TYR A 118 8.41 9.21 -12.84
N ARG A 119 8.94 10.03 -13.75
CA ARG A 119 10.35 10.00 -14.17
C ARG A 119 11.32 10.39 -13.05
N SER A 120 10.85 11.16 -12.07
CA SER A 120 11.63 11.61 -10.93
C SER A 120 10.76 11.83 -9.69
N LEU A 121 11.39 11.92 -8.53
CA LEU A 121 10.70 12.32 -7.29
C LEU A 121 10.15 13.75 -7.39
N ASP A 122 10.82 14.64 -8.12
CA ASP A 122 10.35 16.00 -8.32
C ASP A 122 9.05 16.04 -9.15
N ASP A 123 8.97 15.21 -10.20
CA ASP A 123 7.75 15.08 -11.01
C ASP A 123 6.59 14.53 -10.16
N LEU A 124 6.87 13.54 -9.31
CA LEU A 124 5.91 13.02 -8.34
C LEU A 124 5.45 14.11 -7.35
N VAL A 125 6.38 14.91 -6.80
CA VAL A 125 6.06 15.98 -5.85
C VAL A 125 5.17 17.05 -6.48
N VAL A 126 5.44 17.43 -7.73
CA VAL A 126 4.58 18.35 -8.48
C VAL A 126 3.18 17.79 -8.60
N GLN A 127 3.05 16.52 -8.95
CA GLN A 127 1.74 15.90 -9.08
C GLN A 127 0.99 15.86 -7.74
N ARG A 128 1.66 15.41 -6.67
CA ARG A 128 1.05 15.32 -5.33
C ARG A 128 0.64 16.68 -4.79
N THR A 129 1.41 17.73 -5.10
CA THR A 129 1.08 19.11 -4.72
C THR A 129 -0.27 19.53 -5.29
N TRP A 130 -0.54 19.23 -6.56
CA TRP A 130 -1.81 19.56 -7.19
C TRP A 130 -2.94 18.64 -6.72
N LEU A 131 -2.68 17.34 -6.57
CA LEU A 131 -3.65 16.38 -6.04
C LEU A 131 -4.17 16.77 -4.66
N THR A 132 -3.29 17.12 -3.72
CA THR A 132 -3.66 17.56 -2.37
C THR A 132 -4.46 18.86 -2.39
N LYS A 133 -4.05 19.84 -3.19
CA LYS A 133 -4.79 21.12 -3.31
C LYS A 133 -6.21 20.95 -3.85
N LEU A 134 -6.44 19.90 -4.62
CA LEU A 134 -7.71 19.62 -5.28
C LEU A 134 -8.55 18.55 -4.55
N GLY A 135 -8.10 18.10 -3.38
CA GLY A 135 -8.87 17.19 -2.51
C GLY A 135 -8.83 15.72 -2.94
N GLY A 136 -7.88 15.30 -3.78
CA GLY A 136 -7.73 13.91 -4.22
C GLY A 136 -6.84 13.04 -3.33
N GLY A 137 -6.66 13.42 -2.06
CA GLY A 137 -5.65 12.86 -1.16
C GLY A 137 -6.22 12.23 0.11
N ASP A 138 -7.30 11.46 0.01
CA ASP A 138 -7.83 10.59 1.09
C ASP A 138 -8.03 9.16 0.58
#